data_AF-A0A1F7JA30-F1
#
_entry.id   AF-A0A1F7JA30-F1
#
_cell.length_a   1.000
_cell.length_b   1.000
_cell.length_c   1.000
_cell.angle_alpha   90.00
_cell.angle_beta   90.00
_cell.angle_gamma   90.00
#
_symmetry.space_group_name_H-M   'P 1'
#
loop_
_entity.id
_entity.type
_entity.pdbx_description
1 polymer ?
#
loop_
_entity_poly.entity_id
_entity_poly.type
_entity_poly.pdbx_seq_one_letter_code
_entity_poly.pdbx_strand_id
1 'polypeptide(L)'
;MKILSRFIIVFFIIIAMPAVGYFVMESSGQTVDTPDEKVVYNLPYPGILSDNPLYLIKIVRDRITEFLTREALKKAQLYLLYSDKRIAMAITLAHKGKTRQAIDAASKGEKYFLKIPPILKEAKKQGNSPPSSFVETLKLSNAKHKEVVAELLKILPTGSTDELNQVNALNEQARRDLEGL
;
A
#
# COMPACT_ATOMS: atom_id res chain seq x y z
N MET A 1 41.66 0.50 59.48
CA MET A 1 40.89 1.19 58.42
C MET A 1 40.81 0.47 57.06
N LYS A 2 41.68 -0.50 56.72
CA LYS A 2 41.65 -1.14 55.39
C LYS A 2 40.50 -2.14 55.18
N ILE A 3 39.98 -2.76 56.24
CA ILE A 3 38.89 -3.75 56.17
C ILE A 3 37.52 -3.07 56.02
N LEU A 4 37.28 -1.96 56.72
CA LEU A 4 36.04 -1.19 56.62
C LEU A 4 35.83 -0.58 55.22
N SER A 5 36.92 -0.12 54.59
CA SER A 5 36.91 0.37 53.21
C SER A 5 36.57 -0.72 52.18
N ARG A 6 36.97 -1.97 52.42
CA ARG A 6 36.62 -3.11 51.54
C ARG A 6 35.13 -3.44 51.62
N PHE A 7 34.49 -3.32 52.78
CA PHE A 7 33.05 -3.53 52.91
C PHE A 7 32.23 -2.43 52.22
N ILE A 8 32.68 -1.18 52.25
CA ILE A 8 32.01 -0.07 51.55
C ILE A 8 32.05 -0.26 50.03
N ILE A 9 33.17 -0.75 49.48
CA ILE A 9 33.29 -1.02 48.03
C ILE A 9 32.38 -2.17 47.60
N VAL A 10 32.28 -3.24 48.40
CA VAL A 10 31.39 -4.37 48.09
C VAL A 10 29.92 -3.97 48.16
N PHE A 11 29.54 -3.15 49.14
CA PHE A 11 28.17 -2.62 49.26
C PHE A 11 27.79 -1.73 48.08
N PHE A 12 28.72 -0.91 47.59
CA PHE A 12 28.49 -0.05 46.42
C PHE A 12 28.31 -0.85 45.12
N ILE A 13 29.04 -1.96 44.96
CA ILE A 13 28.90 -2.86 43.79
C ILE A 13 27.54 -3.58 43.79
N ILE A 14 27.05 -4.02 44.96
CA ILE A 14 25.78 -4.75 45.08
C ILE A 14 24.58 -3.83 44.79
N ILE A 15 24.67 -2.53 45.10
CA ILE A 15 23.60 -1.56 44.82
C ILE A 15 23.66 -1.04 43.36
N ALA A 16 24.85 -0.90 42.78
CA ALA A 16 25.00 -0.42 41.41
C ALA A 16 24.57 -1.45 40.36
N MET A 17 24.70 -2.74 40.65
CA MET A 17 24.41 -3.84 39.70
C MET A 17 22.92 -3.96 39.28
N PRO A 18 21.92 -3.84 40.17
CA PRO A 18 20.51 -3.86 39.75
C PRO A 18 20.09 -2.61 38.96
N ALA A 19 20.73 -1.45 39.17
CA ALA A 19 20.40 -0.22 38.45
C ALA A 19 20.73 -0.30 36.95
N VAL A 20 21.81 -1.00 36.58
CA VAL A 20 22.16 -1.27 35.18
C VAL A 20 21.14 -2.22 34.52
N GLY A 21 20.59 -3.17 35.28
CA GLY A 21 19.54 -4.08 34.78
C GLY A 21 18.24 -3.36 34.40
N TYR A 22 17.81 -2.37 35.19
CA TYR A 22 16.64 -1.55 34.86
C TYR A 22 16.86 -0.67 33.61
N PHE A 23 18.05 -0.09 33.45
CA PHE A 23 18.38 0.72 32.28
C PHE A 23 18.51 -0.11 30.99
N VAL A 24 19.02 -1.36 31.09
CA VAL A 24 19.15 -2.26 29.93
C VAL A 24 17.77 -2.78 29.47
N MET A 25 16.81 -3.00 30.38
CA MET A 25 15.46 -3.45 30.01
C MET A 25 14.62 -2.35 29.32
N GLU A 26 14.90 -1.07 29.58
CA GLU A 26 14.32 0.05 28.84
C GLU A 26 14.95 0.20 27.44
N SER A 27 16.19 -0.28 27.25
CA SER A 27 16.90 -0.27 25.95
C SER A 27 16.71 -1.53 25.10
N SER A 28 16.17 -2.61 25.67
CA SER A 28 15.74 -3.76 24.88
C SER A 28 14.47 -3.38 24.15
N GLY A 29 14.65 -2.84 22.94
CA GLY A 29 13.59 -2.58 21.98
C GLY A 29 12.78 -3.84 21.74
N GLN A 30 11.77 -4.06 22.58
CA GLN A 30 10.58 -4.76 22.17
C GLN A 30 10.01 -3.94 21.03
N THR A 31 10.17 -4.44 19.82
CA THR A 31 9.31 -4.07 18.70
C THR A 31 7.91 -4.46 19.12
N VAL A 32 7.21 -3.50 19.74
CA VAL A 32 5.75 -3.54 19.81
C VAL A 32 5.34 -3.57 18.35
N ASP A 33 4.98 -4.76 17.86
CA ASP A 33 4.21 -4.95 16.64
C ASP A 33 2.88 -4.26 16.89
N THR A 34 2.88 -2.93 16.75
CA THR A 34 1.66 -2.15 16.59
C THR A 34 0.96 -2.83 15.43
N PRO A 35 -0.26 -3.38 15.61
CA PRO A 35 -0.98 -3.98 14.51
C PRO A 35 -1.00 -2.95 13.39
N ASP A 36 -0.41 -3.30 12.23
CA ASP A 36 -0.43 -2.49 11.01
C ASP A 36 -1.80 -1.85 10.92
N GLU A 37 -1.88 -0.53 11.05
CA GLU A 37 -3.15 0.19 11.14
C GLU A 37 -3.94 -0.12 9.86
N LYS A 38 -4.94 -1.00 9.98
CA LYS A 38 -5.64 -1.55 8.83
C LYS A 38 -6.34 -0.41 8.10
N VAL A 39 -6.01 -0.20 6.83
CA VAL A 39 -6.59 0.90 6.06
C VAL A 39 -8.08 0.63 5.88
N VAL A 40 -8.94 1.53 6.37
CA VAL A 40 -10.39 1.39 6.25
C VAL A 40 -10.83 1.86 4.87
N TYR A 41 -10.73 0.98 3.87
CA TYR A 41 -11.17 1.23 2.50
C TYR A 41 -11.64 -0.06 1.84
N ASN A 42 -12.87 -0.09 1.34
CA ASN A 42 -13.44 -1.29 0.72
C ASN A 42 -13.19 -1.27 -0.79
N LEU A 43 -12.38 -2.20 -1.28
CA LEU A 43 -12.17 -2.37 -2.72
C LEU A 43 -13.45 -2.91 -3.39
N PRO A 44 -13.80 -2.41 -4.59
CA PRO A 44 -14.93 -2.91 -5.35
C PRO A 44 -14.66 -4.34 -5.85
N TYR A 45 -15.73 -5.12 -5.94
CA TYR A 45 -15.65 -6.49 -6.44
C TYR A 45 -15.09 -6.54 -7.88
N PRO A 46 -14.11 -7.42 -8.18
CA PRO A 46 -13.42 -7.45 -9.47
C PRO A 46 -14.31 -7.90 -10.64
N GLY A 47 -15.35 -8.70 -10.35
CA GLY A 47 -16.23 -9.31 -11.34
C GLY A 47 -15.52 -10.42 -12.12
N ILE A 48 -15.51 -10.31 -13.45
CA ILE A 48 -14.87 -11.27 -14.35
C ILE A 48 -13.34 -11.17 -14.22
N LEU A 49 -12.72 -12.28 -13.86
CA LEU A 49 -11.27 -12.43 -13.72
C LEU A 49 -10.60 -12.70 -15.07
N SER A 50 -9.28 -12.52 -15.13
CA SER A 50 -8.45 -12.71 -16.34
C SER A 50 -8.32 -14.16 -16.82
N ASP A 51 -8.95 -15.12 -16.15
CA ASP A 51 -8.92 -16.54 -16.49
C ASP A 51 -10.11 -17.00 -17.36
N ASN A 52 -11.13 -16.17 -17.52
CA ASN A 52 -12.34 -16.50 -18.27
C ASN A 52 -12.34 -15.83 -19.66
N PRO A 53 -12.81 -16.51 -20.73
CA PRO A 53 -12.89 -15.93 -22.07
C PRO A 53 -13.72 -14.63 -22.15
N LEU A 54 -14.73 -14.47 -21.29
CA LEU A 54 -15.55 -13.25 -21.19
C LEU A 54 -14.77 -12.02 -20.71
N TYR A 55 -13.55 -12.21 -20.19
CA TYR A 55 -12.65 -11.11 -19.81
C TYR A 55 -12.30 -10.21 -20.99
N LEU A 56 -12.24 -10.75 -22.22
CA LEU A 56 -12.00 -9.97 -23.42
C LEU A 56 -13.12 -8.94 -23.66
N ILE A 57 -14.37 -9.35 -23.49
CA ILE A 57 -15.54 -8.46 -23.63
C ILE A 57 -15.48 -7.34 -22.58
N LYS A 58 -15.10 -7.67 -21.35
CA LYS A 58 -14.88 -6.69 -20.28
C LYS A 58 -13.82 -5.66 -20.67
N ILE A 59 -12.68 -6.09 -21.22
CA ILE A 59 -11.61 -5.18 -21.67
C ILE A 59 -12.10 -4.25 -22.78
N VAL A 60 -12.84 -4.77 -23.76
CA VAL A 60 -13.38 -3.98 -24.88
C VAL A 60 -14.33 -2.91 -24.34
N ARG A 61 -15.28 -3.31 -23.48
CA ARG A 61 -16.19 -2.37 -22.82
C ARG A 61 -15.40 -1.29 -22.07
N ASP A 62 -14.43 -1.69 -21.25
CA ASP A 62 -13.66 -0.75 -20.44
C ASP A 62 -12.89 0.27 -21.32
N ARG A 63 -12.36 -0.17 -22.46
CA ARG A 63 -11.71 0.71 -23.45
C ARG A 63 -12.69 1.68 -24.11
N ILE A 64 -13.89 1.22 -24.46
CA ILE A 64 -14.93 2.07 -25.03
C ILE A 64 -15.33 3.14 -24.00
N THR A 65 -15.57 2.76 -22.75
CA THR A 65 -15.92 3.71 -21.69
C THR A 65 -14.79 4.70 -21.41
N GLU A 66 -13.53 4.24 -21.36
CA GLU A 66 -12.34 5.12 -21.23
C GLU A 66 -12.26 6.14 -22.37
N PHE A 67 -12.55 5.72 -23.61
CA PHE A 67 -12.52 6.58 -24.78
C PHE A 67 -13.65 7.61 -24.79
N LEU A 68 -14.86 7.21 -24.39
CA LEU A 68 -16.04 8.09 -24.38
C LEU A 68 -16.03 9.09 -23.22
N THR A 69 -15.30 8.82 -22.14
CA THR A 69 -15.23 9.69 -20.97
C THR A 69 -14.27 10.85 -21.21
N ARG A 70 -14.82 12.03 -21.52
CA ARG A 70 -14.04 13.24 -21.84
C ARG A 70 -13.77 14.15 -20.64
N GLU A 71 -14.71 14.22 -19.70
CA GLU A 71 -14.60 15.10 -18.53
C GLU A 71 -13.50 14.60 -17.58
N ALA A 72 -12.59 15.49 -17.17
CA ALA A 72 -11.39 15.15 -16.40
C ALA A 72 -11.71 14.45 -15.06
N LEU A 73 -12.65 15.00 -14.29
CA LEU A 73 -13.02 14.45 -12.99
C LEU A 73 -13.67 13.06 -13.12
N LYS A 74 -14.64 12.90 -14.05
CA LYS A 74 -15.22 11.58 -14.36
C LYS A 74 -14.18 10.59 -14.85
N LYS A 75 -13.21 11.03 -15.66
CA LYS A 75 -12.14 10.18 -16.16
C LYS A 75 -11.22 9.71 -15.03
N ALA A 76 -10.89 10.59 -14.10
CA ALA A 76 -10.14 10.24 -12.88
C ALA A 76 -10.90 9.22 -12.02
N GLN A 77 -12.21 9.41 -11.80
CA GLN A 77 -13.05 8.45 -11.07
C GLN A 77 -13.13 7.09 -11.78
N LEU A 78 -13.21 7.10 -13.11
CA LEU A 78 -13.18 5.87 -13.91
C LEU A 78 -11.86 5.12 -13.75
N TYR A 79 -10.74 5.83 -13.77
CA TYR A 79 -9.42 5.23 -13.54
C TYR A 79 -9.24 4.71 -12.13
N LEU A 80 -9.77 5.39 -11.12
CA LEU A 80 -9.82 4.88 -9.75
C LEU A 80 -10.56 3.54 -9.71
N LEU A 81 -11.79 3.50 -10.24
CA LEU A 81 -12.60 2.29 -10.31
C LEU A 81 -11.89 1.13 -11.01
N TYR A 82 -11.18 1.43 -12.10
CA TYR A 82 -10.40 0.45 -12.87
C TYR A 82 -9.16 -0.03 -12.15
N SER A 83 -8.51 0.85 -11.38
CA SER A 83 -7.39 0.47 -10.52
C SER A 83 -7.87 -0.46 -9.41
N ASP A 84 -8.86 -0.01 -8.62
CA ASP A 84 -9.30 -0.73 -7.43
C ASP A 84 -9.83 -2.14 -7.77
N LYS A 85 -10.59 -2.27 -8.86
CA LYS A 85 -11.05 -3.57 -9.36
C LYS A 85 -9.91 -4.51 -9.74
N ARG A 86 -8.80 -3.97 -10.24
CA ARG A 86 -7.62 -4.75 -10.63
C ARG A 86 -6.81 -5.18 -9.42
N ILE A 87 -6.68 -4.33 -8.41
CA ILE A 87 -6.06 -4.70 -7.14
C ILE A 87 -6.89 -5.79 -6.42
N ALA A 88 -8.22 -5.65 -6.38
CA ALA A 88 -9.10 -6.70 -5.83
C ALA A 88 -9.01 -8.02 -6.63
N MET A 89 -8.84 -7.93 -7.95
CA MET A 89 -8.60 -9.09 -8.81
C MET A 89 -7.25 -9.74 -8.52
N ALA A 90 -6.21 -8.96 -8.26
CA ALA A 90 -4.87 -9.47 -7.96
C ALA A 90 -4.88 -10.37 -6.72
N ILE A 91 -5.47 -9.92 -5.61
CA ILE A 91 -5.57 -10.73 -4.39
C ILE A 91 -6.43 -11.98 -4.60
N THR A 92 -7.54 -11.85 -5.32
CA THR A 92 -8.41 -12.99 -5.67
C THR A 92 -7.66 -14.05 -6.50
N LEU A 93 -6.82 -13.62 -7.45
CA LEU A 93 -6.02 -14.50 -8.29
C LEU A 93 -4.85 -15.14 -7.51
N ALA A 94 -4.25 -14.41 -6.59
CA ALA A 94 -3.19 -14.91 -5.72
C ALA A 94 -3.68 -16.06 -4.85
N HIS A 95 -4.84 -15.92 -4.20
CA HIS A 95 -5.47 -17.01 -3.43
C HIS A 95 -5.84 -18.23 -4.29
N LYS A 96 -6.01 -18.06 -5.61
CA LYS A 96 -6.23 -19.14 -6.57
C LYS A 96 -4.94 -19.76 -7.10
N GLY A 97 -3.77 -19.36 -6.59
CA GLY A 97 -2.45 -19.83 -7.04
C GLY A 97 -2.04 -19.30 -8.42
N LYS A 98 -2.73 -18.28 -8.96
CA LYS A 98 -2.45 -17.74 -10.30
C LYS A 98 -1.45 -16.59 -10.23
N THR A 99 -0.23 -16.88 -9.76
CA THR A 99 0.84 -15.90 -9.48
C THR A 99 1.03 -14.87 -10.59
N ARG A 100 1.30 -15.31 -11.84
CA ARG A 100 1.55 -14.38 -12.96
C ARG A 100 0.36 -13.46 -13.25
N GLN A 101 -0.86 -13.98 -13.15
CA GLN A 101 -2.07 -13.19 -13.40
C GLN A 101 -2.34 -12.21 -12.26
N ALA A 102 -2.03 -12.59 -11.02
CA ALA A 102 -2.14 -11.72 -9.86
C ALA A 102 -1.19 -10.51 -9.98
N ILE A 103 0.08 -10.75 -10.33
CA ILE A 103 1.09 -9.71 -10.51
C ILE A 103 0.72 -8.79 -11.69
N ASP A 104 0.29 -9.36 -12.82
CA ASP A 104 -0.17 -8.58 -13.97
C ASP A 104 -1.40 -7.71 -13.62
N ALA A 105 -2.36 -8.26 -12.87
CA ALA A 105 -3.51 -7.49 -12.39
C ALA A 105 -3.07 -6.35 -11.46
N ALA A 106 -2.18 -6.61 -10.50
CA ALA A 106 -1.66 -5.60 -9.58
C ALA A 106 -0.92 -4.47 -10.32
N SER A 107 0.01 -4.83 -11.21
CA SER A 107 0.77 -3.88 -12.04
C SER A 107 -0.16 -3.04 -12.93
N LYS A 108 -1.16 -3.65 -13.55
CA LYS A 108 -2.15 -2.91 -14.36
C LYS A 108 -2.99 -1.99 -13.50
N GLY A 109 -3.36 -2.40 -12.28
CA GLY A 109 -4.07 -1.56 -11.32
C GLY A 109 -3.32 -0.25 -11.06
N GLU A 110 -2.08 -0.37 -10.59
CA GLU A 110 -1.22 0.80 -10.31
C GLU A 110 -0.99 1.68 -11.55
N LYS A 111 -0.83 1.08 -12.73
CA LYS A 111 -0.71 1.84 -14.00
C LYS A 111 -1.97 2.65 -14.32
N TYR A 112 -3.17 2.15 -14.00
CA TYR A 112 -4.39 2.94 -14.13
C TYR A 112 -4.46 4.05 -13.08
N PHE A 113 -4.05 3.76 -11.84
CA PHE A 113 -4.01 4.75 -10.76
C PHE A 113 -3.09 5.92 -11.10
N LEU A 114 -1.89 5.66 -11.65
CA LEU A 114 -0.92 6.68 -12.06
C LEU A 114 -1.43 7.64 -13.15
N LYS A 115 -2.50 7.29 -13.88
CA LYS A 115 -3.13 8.21 -14.83
C LYS A 115 -3.94 9.31 -14.13
N ILE A 116 -4.30 9.13 -12.86
CA ILE A 116 -5.20 10.03 -12.13
C ILE A 116 -4.53 11.37 -11.80
N PRO A 117 -3.36 11.42 -11.13
CA PRO A 117 -2.76 12.69 -10.74
C PRO A 117 -2.51 13.68 -11.90
N PRO A 118 -1.96 13.29 -13.07
CA PRO A 118 -1.73 14.27 -14.15
C PRO A 118 -3.02 14.87 -14.68
N ILE A 119 -4.11 14.09 -14.76
CA ILE A 119 -5.42 14.58 -15.20
C ILE A 119 -5.99 15.60 -14.22
N LEU A 120 -5.88 15.33 -12.92
CA LEU A 120 -6.38 16.24 -11.89
C LEU A 120 -5.53 17.51 -11.76
N LYS A 121 -4.20 17.41 -11.90
CA LYS A 121 -3.29 18.57 -11.96
C LYS A 121 -3.66 19.47 -13.13
N GLU A 122 -3.94 18.90 -14.29
CA GLU A 122 -4.35 19.66 -15.47
C GLU A 122 -5.73 20.29 -15.30
N ALA A 123 -6.71 19.54 -14.77
CA ALA A 123 -8.03 20.09 -14.45
C ALA A 123 -7.96 21.26 -13.47
N LYS A 124 -7.11 21.16 -12.44
CA LYS A 124 -6.85 22.24 -11.47
C LYS A 124 -6.29 23.50 -12.14
N LYS A 125 -5.36 23.36 -13.09
CA LYS A 125 -4.84 24.50 -13.88
C LYS A 125 -5.92 25.17 -14.73
N GLN A 126 -6.90 24.41 -15.18
CA GLN A 126 -8.05 24.90 -15.96
C GLN A 126 -9.20 25.44 -15.09
N GLY A 127 -8.97 25.60 -13.78
CA GLY A 127 -9.97 26.11 -12.82
C GLY A 127 -10.93 25.06 -12.27
N ASN A 128 -10.82 23.80 -12.70
CA ASN A 128 -11.67 22.69 -12.26
C ASN A 128 -10.94 21.82 -11.22
N SER A 129 -10.78 22.37 -10.01
CA SER A 129 -10.11 21.65 -8.92
C SER A 129 -10.93 20.41 -8.48
N PRO A 130 -10.29 19.27 -8.19
CA PRO A 130 -11.00 18.12 -7.66
C PRO A 130 -11.57 18.42 -6.26
N PRO A 131 -12.73 17.84 -5.89
CA PRO A 131 -13.22 17.91 -4.51
C PRO A 131 -12.19 17.33 -3.53
N SER A 132 -12.03 17.95 -2.36
CA SER A 132 -11.12 17.48 -1.31
C SER A 132 -11.42 16.03 -0.88
N SER A 133 -12.70 15.69 -0.76
CA SER A 133 -13.17 14.33 -0.44
C SER A 133 -12.71 13.29 -1.48
N PHE A 134 -12.61 13.68 -2.75
CA PHE A 134 -12.10 12.79 -3.78
C PHE A 134 -10.59 12.57 -3.63
N VAL A 135 -9.83 13.61 -3.32
CA VAL A 135 -8.39 13.48 -3.05
C VAL A 135 -8.13 12.59 -1.82
N GLU A 136 -8.92 12.72 -0.77
CA GLU A 136 -8.87 11.83 0.39
C GLU A 136 -9.17 10.37 0.02
N THR A 137 -10.20 10.16 -0.80
CA THR A 137 -10.53 8.82 -1.34
C THR A 137 -9.36 8.21 -2.10
N LEU A 138 -8.64 9.01 -2.90
CA LEU A 138 -7.44 8.54 -3.62
C LEU A 138 -6.33 8.13 -2.66
N LYS A 139 -6.09 8.90 -1.58
CA LYS A 139 -5.09 8.57 -0.56
C LYS A 139 -5.43 7.26 0.14
N LEU A 140 -6.69 7.08 0.54
CA LEU A 140 -7.16 5.84 1.17
C LEU A 140 -7.06 4.63 0.22
N SER A 141 -7.44 4.80 -1.04
CA SER A 141 -7.30 3.75 -2.06
C SER A 141 -5.83 3.37 -2.28
N ASN A 142 -4.93 4.35 -2.46
CA ASN A 142 -3.50 4.10 -2.62
C ASN A 142 -2.88 3.37 -1.42
N ALA A 143 -3.23 3.78 -0.20
CA ALA A 143 -2.81 3.09 1.02
C ALA A 143 -3.36 1.65 1.09
N LYS A 144 -4.61 1.43 0.66
CA LYS A 144 -5.17 0.07 0.58
C LYS A 144 -4.48 -0.77 -0.50
N HIS A 145 -4.07 -0.19 -1.62
CA HIS A 145 -3.30 -0.92 -2.63
C HIS A 145 -1.96 -1.38 -2.08
N LYS A 146 -1.27 -0.53 -1.32
CA LYS A 146 -0.03 -0.89 -0.61
C LYS A 146 -0.25 -2.06 0.36
N GLU A 147 -1.32 -2.04 1.15
CA GLU A 147 -1.70 -3.15 2.03
C GLU A 147 -1.89 -4.46 1.24
N VAL A 148 -2.61 -4.40 0.11
CA VAL A 148 -2.81 -5.57 -0.75
C VAL A 148 -1.49 -6.06 -1.36
N VAL A 149 -0.60 -5.18 -1.82
CA VAL A 149 0.70 -5.61 -2.36
C VAL A 149 1.58 -6.23 -1.26
N ALA A 150 1.53 -5.71 -0.03
CA ALA A 150 2.18 -6.34 1.12
C ALA A 150 1.59 -7.73 1.43
N GLU A 151 0.28 -7.92 1.24
CA GLU A 151 -0.36 -9.23 1.35
C GLU A 151 0.08 -10.18 0.22
N LEU A 152 0.16 -9.69 -1.02
CA LEU A 152 0.66 -10.47 -2.16
C LEU A 152 2.10 -10.96 -1.95
N LEU A 153 2.97 -10.14 -1.34
CA LEU A 153 4.34 -10.53 -0.97
C LEU A 153 4.38 -11.70 0.03
N LYS A 154 3.34 -11.86 0.87
CA LYS A 154 3.24 -12.96 1.84
C LYS A 154 2.70 -14.25 1.21
N ILE A 155 1.82 -14.13 0.22
CA ILE A 155 1.11 -15.28 -0.39
C ILE A 155 1.88 -15.86 -1.59
N LEU A 156 2.51 -15.01 -2.38
CA LEU A 156 3.13 -15.42 -3.64
C LEU A 156 4.55 -15.99 -3.43
N PRO A 157 5.04 -16.85 -4.34
CA PRO A 157 6.40 -17.41 -4.25
C PRO A 157 7.49 -16.33 -4.27
N THR A 158 8.62 -16.60 -3.62
CA THR A 158 9.77 -15.67 -3.52
C THR A 158 10.34 -15.21 -4.86
N GLY A 159 10.17 -16.00 -5.93
CA GLY A 159 10.57 -15.59 -7.29
C GLY A 159 9.77 -14.41 -7.87
N SER A 160 8.71 -13.96 -7.20
CA SER A 160 7.84 -12.84 -7.61
C SER A 160 8.18 -11.52 -6.92
N THR A 161 9.15 -11.51 -6.00
CA THR A 161 9.44 -10.35 -5.15
C THR A 161 9.86 -9.12 -5.95
N ASP A 162 10.69 -9.27 -6.99
CA ASP A 162 11.15 -8.14 -7.80
C ASP A 162 10.00 -7.47 -8.56
N GLU A 163 9.09 -8.27 -9.11
CA GLU A 163 7.92 -7.75 -9.83
C GLU A 163 6.96 -7.02 -8.88
N LEU A 164 6.75 -7.56 -7.67
CA LEU A 164 5.94 -6.90 -6.64
C LEU A 164 6.60 -5.64 -6.09
N ASN A 165 7.94 -5.60 -6.00
CA ASN A 165 8.68 -4.40 -5.65
C ASN A 165 8.49 -3.30 -6.70
N GLN A 166 8.42 -3.65 -7.99
CA GLN A 166 8.06 -2.70 -9.04
C GLN A 166 6.63 -2.20 -8.88
N VAL A 167 5.67 -3.05 -8.52
CA VAL A 167 4.29 -2.63 -8.24
C VAL A 167 4.25 -1.66 -7.06
N ASN A 168 4.96 -1.95 -5.95
CA ASN A 168 5.11 -1.04 -4.82
C ASN A 168 5.75 0.30 -5.22
N ALA A 169 6.73 0.29 -6.12
CA ALA A 169 7.35 1.53 -6.61
C ALA A 169 6.35 2.41 -7.37
N LEU A 170 5.45 1.82 -8.16
CA LEU A 170 4.35 2.55 -8.83
C LEU A 170 3.37 3.13 -7.81
N ASN A 171 3.02 2.36 -6.77
CA ASN A 171 2.16 2.81 -5.69
C ASN A 171 2.75 4.03 -4.94
N GLU A 172 4.03 3.96 -4.58
CA GLU A 172 4.73 5.06 -3.92
C GLU A 172 4.90 6.28 -4.83
N GLN A 173 5.07 6.07 -6.14
CA GLN A 173 5.05 7.15 -7.12
C GLN A 173 3.68 7.85 -7.13
N ALA A 174 2.59 7.08 -7.21
CA ALA A 174 1.25 7.63 -7.16
C ALA A 174 1.00 8.42 -5.86
N ARG A 175 1.44 7.89 -4.72
CA ARG A 175 1.35 8.56 -3.41
C ARG A 175 1.99 9.95 -3.44
N ARG A 176 3.23 10.06 -3.93
CA ARG A 176 3.93 11.34 -4.09
C ARG A 176 3.21 12.27 -5.06
N ASP A 177 2.68 11.73 -6.15
CA ASP A 177 1.95 12.52 -7.13
C ASP A 177 0.64 13.11 -6.58
N LEU A 178 -0.01 12.42 -5.63
CA LEU A 178 -1.20 12.89 -4.91
C LEU A 178 -0.90 14.00 -3.89
N GLU A 179 0.32 14.07 -3.32
CA GLU A 179 0.71 15.15 -2.40
C GLU A 179 0.74 16.52 -3.09
N GLY A 180 0.92 16.53 -4.42
CA GLY A 180 0.92 17.74 -5.23
C GLY A 180 -0.45 18.18 -5.78
N LEU A 181 -1.55 17.56 -5.33
CA LEU A 181 -2.93 17.92 -5.70
C LEU A 181 -3.56 18.86 -4.68
#